data_AF-A0A090QP30-F1
#
_entry.id   AF-A0A090QP30-F1
#
_cell.length_a   1.000
_cell.length_b   1.000
_cell.length_c   1.000
_cell.angle_alpha   90.00
_cell.angle_beta   90.00
_cell.angle_gamma   90.00
#
_symmetry.space_group_name_H-M   'P 1'
#
loop_
_entity.id
_entity.type
_entity.pdbx_description
1 polymer ?
#
loop_
_entity_poly.entity_id
_entity_poly.type
_entity_poly.pdbx_seq_one_letter_code
_entity_poly.pdbx_strand_id
1 'polypeptide(L)'
;MPKSWFFQELSEGLEPEQGDVVTLLTEFGEANYLVIENTGCASLCMMANIAPLTLTVSKEMAFCEVIKVMNNRMKSLEIEQESVVRFALVG
;
A
#
# COMPACT_ATOMS: atom_id res chain seq x y z
N MET A 1 -9.10 6.54 -17.33
CA MET A 1 -8.46 5.21 -17.39
C MET A 1 -7.71 4.97 -16.09
N PRO A 2 -7.83 3.80 -15.44
CA PRO A 2 -7.03 3.48 -14.26
C PRO A 2 -5.55 3.52 -14.67
N LYS A 3 -4.74 4.36 -14.03
CA LYS A 3 -3.28 4.40 -14.26
C LYS A 3 -2.59 3.31 -13.42
N SER A 4 -3.14 2.10 -13.45
CA SER A 4 -2.74 1.02 -12.56
C SER A 4 -1.52 0.22 -13.06
N TRP A 5 -1.03 0.48 -14.28
CA TRP A 5 0.15 -0.21 -14.85
C TRP A 5 1.45 0.05 -14.09
N PHE A 6 1.53 1.08 -13.25
CA PHE A 6 2.71 1.32 -12.40
C PHE A 6 2.91 0.23 -11.35
N PHE A 7 1.85 -0.50 -11.00
CA PHE A 7 1.86 -1.46 -9.91
C PHE A 7 1.77 -2.89 -10.43
N GLN A 8 2.54 -3.77 -9.80
CA GLN A 8 2.57 -5.20 -10.11
C GLN A 8 1.21 -5.84 -9.85
N GLU A 9 0.73 -6.64 -10.80
CA GLU A 9 -0.46 -7.47 -10.59
C GLU A 9 -0.11 -8.67 -9.71
N LEU A 10 -0.95 -8.93 -8.72
CA LEU A 10 -0.86 -10.06 -7.82
C LEU A 10 -1.88 -11.11 -8.23
N SER A 11 -1.52 -12.38 -8.07
CA SER A 11 -2.37 -13.52 -8.44
C SER A 11 -3.62 -13.63 -7.57
N GLU A 12 -3.55 -13.14 -6.34
CA GLU A 12 -4.65 -13.09 -5.39
C GLU A 12 -5.01 -11.62 -5.17
N GLY A 13 -6.21 -11.24 -5.61
CA GLY A 13 -6.71 -9.89 -5.39
C GLY A 13 -7.21 -9.71 -3.97
N LEU A 14 -7.01 -8.53 -3.41
CA LEU A 14 -7.57 -8.14 -2.13
C LEU A 14 -8.96 -7.51 -2.33
N GLU A 15 -9.84 -7.58 -1.34
CA GLU A 15 -11.05 -6.76 -1.26
C GLU A 15 -10.93 -5.80 -0.06
N PRO A 16 -10.16 -4.71 -0.18
CA PRO A 16 -9.96 -3.80 0.94
C PRO A 16 -11.20 -2.97 1.25
N GLU A 17 -11.36 -2.58 2.50
CA GLU A 17 -12.38 -1.65 2.94
C GLU A 17 -11.83 -0.22 3.07
N GLN A 18 -12.74 0.75 3.19
CA GLN A 18 -12.35 2.12 3.48
C GLN A 18 -11.66 2.20 4.85
N GLY A 19 -10.48 2.81 4.88
CA GLY A 19 -9.66 2.94 6.09
C GLY A 19 -8.55 1.89 6.19
N ASP A 20 -8.56 0.86 5.35
CA ASP A 20 -7.49 -0.14 5.33
C ASP A 20 -6.17 0.44 4.84
N VAL A 21 -5.07 -0.13 5.35
CA VAL A 21 -3.74 0.12 4.83
C VAL A 21 -3.29 -1.08 4.01
N VAL A 22 -2.92 -0.81 2.76
CA VAL A 22 -2.46 -1.81 1.80
C VAL A 22 -1.07 -1.45 1.30
N THR A 23 -0.30 -2.45 0.90
CA THR A 23 1.01 -2.26 0.27
C THR A 23 0.85 -2.39 -1.24
N LEU A 24 1.42 -1.45 -1.99
CA LEU A 24 1.50 -1.51 -3.45
C LEU A 24 2.95 -1.68 -3.87
N LEU A 25 3.18 -2.58 -4.84
CA LEU A 25 4.50 -2.91 -5.36
C LEU A 25 4.71 -2.32 -6.74
N THR A 26 5.90 -1.78 -6.97
CA THR A 26 6.39 -1.27 -8.27
C THR A 26 7.69 -1.98 -8.61
N GLU A 27 8.20 -1.80 -9.83
CA GLU A 27 9.52 -2.33 -10.21
C GLU A 27 10.69 -1.73 -9.41
N PHE A 28 10.48 -0.58 -8.74
CA PHE A 28 11.51 0.15 -8.01
C PHE A 28 11.43 -0.04 -6.48
N GLY A 29 10.38 -0.68 -5.98
CA GLY A 29 10.13 -0.88 -4.55
C GLY A 29 8.64 -0.90 -4.20
N GLU A 30 8.32 -0.77 -2.92
CA GLU A 30 6.96 -0.80 -2.40
C GLU A 30 6.70 0.36 -1.43
N ALA A 31 5.42 0.71 -1.27
CA ALA A 31 5.00 1.65 -0.25
C ALA A 31 3.59 1.31 0.27
N ASN A 32 3.26 1.87 1.43
CA ASN A 32 1.97 1.68 2.05
C ASN A 32 1.01 2.82 1.66
N TYR A 33 -0.26 2.46 1.55
CA TYR A 33 -1.32 3.33 1.10
C TYR A 33 -2.56 3.15 1.96
N LEU A 34 -3.20 4.27 2.30
CA LEU A 34 -4.51 4.27 2.93
C LEU A 34 -5.62 4.22 1.88
N VAL A 35 -6.57 3.31 2.03
CA VAL A 35 -7.76 3.23 1.18
C VAL A 35 -8.77 4.29 1.62
N ILE A 36 -8.99 5.28 0.76
CA ILE A 36 -9.98 6.36 0.98
C ILE A 36 -11.38 5.90 0.58
N GLU A 37 -11.49 5.17 -0.53
CA GLU A 37 -12.76 4.72 -1.10
C GLU A 37 -12.54 3.45 -1.92
N ASN A 38 -13.40 2.44 -1.77
CA ASN A 38 -13.41 1.26 -2.64
C ASN A 38 -14.67 1.25 -3.52
N THR A 39 -14.48 1.10 -4.83
CA THR A 39 -15.56 1.03 -5.83
C THR A 39 -15.76 -0.40 -6.38
N GLY A 40 -15.43 -1.41 -5.58
CA GLY A 40 -15.55 -2.84 -5.90
C GLY A 40 -14.32 -3.41 -6.59
N CYS A 41 -13.98 -2.92 -7.79
CA CYS A 41 -12.83 -3.44 -8.58
C CYS A 41 -11.57 -2.57 -8.46
N ALA A 42 -11.71 -1.37 -7.92
CA ALA A 42 -10.63 -0.42 -7.76
C ALA A 42 -10.89 0.50 -6.57
N SER A 43 -9.81 0.85 -5.89
CA SER A 43 -9.84 1.71 -4.73
C SER A 43 -9.05 3.00 -5.00
N LEU A 44 -9.54 4.10 -4.43
CA LEU A 44 -8.80 5.34 -4.32
C LEU A 44 -7.91 5.24 -3.10
N CYS A 45 -6.60 5.27 -3.32
CA CYS A 45 -5.63 5.11 -2.27
C CYS A 45 -4.77 6.37 -2.14
N MET A 46 -4.33 6.68 -0.93
CA MET A 46 -3.45 7.80 -0.62
C MET A 46 -2.12 7.29 -0.08
N MET A 47 -1.01 7.84 -0.57
CA MET A 47 0.32 7.48 -0.09
C MET A 47 0.46 7.75 1.40
N ALA A 48 0.78 6.71 2.17
CA ALA A 48 1.00 6.78 3.62
C ALA A 48 2.49 6.86 3.99
N ASN A 49 3.41 6.48 3.09
CA ASN A 49 4.85 6.61 3.33
C ASN A 49 5.32 8.06 3.14
N ILE A 50 6.18 8.52 4.06
CA ILE A 50 6.80 9.86 3.98
C ILE A 50 7.81 9.92 2.83
N ALA A 51 8.57 8.84 2.62
CA ALA A 51 9.50 8.75 1.50
C ALA A 51 8.72 8.56 0.18
N PRO A 52 9.08 9.28 -0.89
CA PRO A 52 8.42 9.12 -2.19
C PRO A 52 8.70 7.73 -2.78
N LEU A 53 7.72 7.21 -3.52
CA LEU A 53 7.87 5.96 -4.27
C LEU A 53 8.05 6.26 -5.76
N THR A 54 9.12 5.73 -6.35
CA THR A 54 9.34 5.79 -7.79
C THR A 54 8.35 4.87 -8.52
N LEU A 55 7.52 5.44 -9.39
CA LEU A 55 6.57 4.71 -10.23
C LEU A 55 7.17 4.36 -11.60
N THR A 56 7.98 5.26 -12.14
CA THR A 56 8.75 5.09 -13.39
C THR A 56 10.06 5.87 -13.30
N VAL A 57 10.95 5.71 -14.28
CA VAL A 57 12.22 6.44 -14.39
C VAL A 57 12.06 7.97 -14.31
N SER A 58 10.89 8.52 -14.63
CA SER A 58 10.62 9.96 -14.65
C SER A 58 9.50 10.41 -13.72
N LYS A 59 8.91 9.50 -12.94
CA LYS A 59 7.75 9.78 -12.11
C LYS A 59 7.88 9.15 -10.74
N GLU A 60 7.67 9.97 -9.73
CA GLU A 60 7.55 9.55 -8.34
C GLU A 60 6.16 9.89 -7.82
N MET A 61 5.82 9.31 -6.67
CA MET A 61 4.61 9.61 -5.94
C MET A 61 4.95 9.98 -4.50
N ALA A 62 4.51 11.16 -4.09
CA ALA A 62 4.86 11.74 -2.80
C ALA A 62 3.82 11.42 -1.72
N PHE A 63 4.17 11.71 -0.47
CA PHE A 63 3.26 11.61 0.67
C PHE A 63 1.94 12.37 0.43
N CYS A 64 0.82 11.78 0.87
CA CYS A 64 -0.55 12.29 0.66
C CYS A 64 -1.02 12.39 -0.81
N GLU A 65 -0.24 11.98 -1.80
CA GLU A 65 -0.75 11.89 -3.17
C GLU A 65 -1.73 10.74 -3.32
N VAL A 66 -2.77 10.96 -4.13
CA VAL A 66 -3.85 10.01 -4.35
C VAL A 66 -3.75 9.34 -5.71
N ILE A 67 -4.06 8.06 -5.75
CA ILE A 67 -4.09 7.27 -6.98
C ILE A 67 -5.21 6.23 -6.94
N LYS A 68 -5.90 6.05 -8.06
CA LYS A 68 -6.90 4.99 -8.21
C LYS A 68 -6.22 3.74 -8.77
N VAL A 69 -6.26 2.66 -8.00
CA VAL A 69 -5.57 1.39 -8.28
C VAL A 69 -6.57 0.24 -8.25
N MET A 70 -6.37 -0.75 -9.13
CA MET A 70 -7.20 -1.96 -9.13
C MET A 70 -6.84 -2.84 -7.93
N ASN A 71 -7.84 -3.48 -7.33
CA ASN A 71 -7.63 -4.21 -6.07
C ASN A 71 -6.76 -5.47 -6.24
N ASN A 72 -6.62 -5.98 -7.47
CA ASN A 72 -5.70 -7.07 -7.80
C ASN A 72 -4.20 -6.69 -7.78
N ARG A 73 -3.86 -5.46 -7.38
CA ARG A 73 -2.47 -4.97 -7.23
C ARG A 73 -2.12 -4.67 -5.77
N MET A 74 -3.04 -4.96 -4.85
CA MET A 74 -2.91 -4.64 -3.44
C MET A 74 -2.49 -5.87 -2.65
N LYS A 75 -1.44 -5.71 -1.84
CA LYS A 75 -1.01 -6.68 -0.85
C LYS A 75 -1.49 -6.22 0.53
N SER A 76 -1.91 -7.16 1.39
CA SER A 76 -2.16 -6.85 2.80
C SER A 76 -0.91 -6.28 3.46
N LEU A 77 -1.08 -5.29 4.32
CA LEU A 77 0.03 -4.77 5.12
C LEU A 77 0.56 -5.85 6.06
N GLU A 78 1.80 -6.26 5.85
CA GLU A 78 2.52 -7.14 6.78
C GLU A 78 3.22 -6.26 7.82
N ILE A 79 2.65 -6.18 9.02
CA ILE A 79 3.29 -5.52 10.14
C ILE A 79 4.31 -6.51 10.71
N GLU A 80 5.58 -6.31 10.42
CA GLU A 80 6.66 -6.96 11.17
C GLU A 80 6.56 -6.50 12.62
N GLN A 81 6.08 -7.38 13.51
CA GLN A 81 6.04 -7.10 14.94
C GLN A 81 7.47 -6.94 15.47
N GLU A 82 7.92 -5.70 15.62
CA GLU A 82 9.17 -5.40 16.32
C GLU A 82 9.03 -5.78 17.81
N SER A 83 9.61 -6.93 18.14
CA SER A 83 10.05 -7.41 19.46
C SER A 83 9.00 -7.60 20.56
N VAL A 84 8.86 -8.86 20.99
CA VAL A 84 8.29 -9.22 22.29
C VAL A 84 9.13 -8.55 23.38
N VAL A 85 8.64 -7.45 23.97
CA VAL A 85 9.25 -6.84 25.14
C VAL A 85 9.12 -7.83 26.30
N ARG A 86 10.19 -8.56 26.61
CA ARG A 86 10.25 -9.46 27.76
C ARG A 86 10.51 -8.63 29.02
N PHE A 87 9.46 -8.33 29.77
CA PHE A 87 9.61 -7.76 31.11
C PHE A 87 10.14 -8.83 32.07
N ALA A 88 11.13 -8.48 32.89
CA ALA A 88 11.49 -9.30 34.04
C ALA A 88 10.44 -9.10 35.14
N LEU A 89 9.85 -10.18 35.62
CA LEU A 89 9.03 -10.17 36.84
C LEU A 89 10.00 -10.17 38.03
N VAL A 90 10.10 -9.04 38.73
CA VAL A 90 10.84 -8.97 39.99
C VAL A 90 9.86 -9.26 41.11
N GLY A 91 10.09 -10.37 41.81
CA GLY A 91 9.46 -10.73 43.08
C GLY A 91 10.46 -10.63 44.23
#